data_AF-A0A2A6E7P4-F1
#
_entry.id   AF-A0A2A6E7P4-F1
#
_cell.length_a   1.000
_cell.length_b   1.000
_cell.length_c   1.000
_cell.angle_alpha   90.00
_cell.angle_beta   90.00
_cell.angle_gamma   90.00
#
_symmetry.space_group_name_H-M   'P 1'
#
loop_
_entity.id
_entity.type
_entity.pdbx_description
1 polymer ?
#
loop_
_entity_poly.entity_id
_entity_poly.type
_entity_poly.pdbx_seq_one_letter_code
_entity_poly.pdbx_strand_id
1 'polypeptide(L)'
;MENQLSDKKYKAYADVVSVFFGILKDTKSDKQVANKSIMDKMIDSKKDIFMYGSDVVFHAFNSFLTKSSRVSSNQKEVMEAFLSFMLTIRQDMCGKKSKLSVRDILINLIQDEAEVDKFISNMK
;
A
#
# COMPACT_ATOMS: atom_id res chain seq x y z
N MET A 1 4.80 -23.01 15.93
CA MET A 1 3.63 -22.09 15.92
C MET A 1 4.04 -20.72 15.39
N GLU A 2 5.18 -20.15 15.82
CA GLU A 2 5.74 -18.89 15.29
C GLU A 2 5.95 -18.88 13.77
N ASN A 3 6.51 -19.96 13.18
CA ASN A 3 6.73 -20.01 11.73
C ASN A 3 5.43 -19.88 10.92
N GLN A 4 4.35 -20.58 11.33
CA GLN A 4 3.06 -20.51 10.65
C GLN A 4 2.38 -19.13 10.79
N LEU A 5 2.54 -18.47 11.93
CA LEU A 5 2.07 -17.09 12.12
C LEU A 5 2.85 -16.13 11.24
N SER A 6 4.17 -16.33 11.11
CA SER A 6 4.99 -15.52 10.21
C SER A 6 4.62 -15.72 8.73
N ASP A 7 4.37 -16.96 8.30
CA ASP A 7 3.97 -17.26 6.91
C ASP A 7 2.63 -16.61 6.56
N LYS A 8 1.65 -16.68 7.46
CA LYS A 8 0.34 -16.05 7.28
C LYS A 8 0.44 -14.52 7.23
N LYS A 9 1.32 -13.93 8.04
CA LYS A 9 1.62 -12.49 8.01
C LYS A 9 2.26 -12.07 6.70
N TYR A 10 3.27 -12.81 6.22
CA TYR A 10 3.89 -12.54 4.91
C TYR A 10 2.88 -12.66 3.78
N LYS A 11 2.02 -13.68 3.83
CA LYS A 11 0.93 -13.85 2.87
C LYS A 11 -0.06 -12.68 2.90
N ALA A 12 -0.54 -12.28 4.08
CA ALA A 12 -1.44 -11.13 4.23
C ALA A 12 -0.86 -9.86 3.62
N TYR A 13 0.43 -9.61 3.85
CA TYR A 13 1.13 -8.45 3.29
C TYR A 13 1.33 -8.57 1.79
N ALA A 14 1.71 -9.73 1.27
CA ALA A 14 1.86 -9.97 -0.15
C ALA A 14 0.52 -9.81 -0.90
N ASP A 15 -0.57 -10.31 -0.33
CA ASP A 15 -1.90 -10.25 -0.93
C ASP A 15 -2.39 -8.80 -1.03
N VAL A 16 -2.29 -8.00 0.05
CA VAL A 16 -2.71 -6.59 0.00
C VAL A 16 -1.83 -5.76 -0.95
N VAL A 17 -0.52 -5.98 -0.95
CA VAL A 17 0.41 -5.33 -1.89
C VAL A 17 0.04 -5.69 -3.33
N SER A 18 -0.32 -6.94 -3.59
CA SER A 18 -0.73 -7.40 -4.92
C SER A 18 -2.00 -6.72 -5.41
N VAL A 19 -2.96 -6.41 -4.52
CA VAL A 19 -4.15 -5.62 -4.87
C VAL A 19 -3.75 -4.25 -5.41
N PHE A 20 -2.83 -3.55 -4.75
CA PHE A 20 -2.39 -2.23 -5.19
C PHE A 20 -1.60 -2.24 -6.49
N PHE A 21 -0.67 -3.18 -6.65
CA PHE A 21 0.06 -3.32 -7.91
C PHE A 21 -0.86 -3.75 -9.06
N GLY A 22 -1.92 -4.51 -8.77
CA GLY A 22 -3.00 -4.79 -9.72
C GLY A 22 -3.67 -3.50 -10.21
N ILE A 23 -4.11 -2.65 -9.28
CA ILE A 23 -4.74 -1.36 -9.60
C ILE A 23 -3.78 -0.48 -10.44
N LEU A 24 -2.52 -0.36 -10.03
CA LEU A 24 -1.49 0.40 -10.77
C LEU A 24 -1.28 -0.14 -12.19
N LYS A 25 -1.20 -1.46 -12.34
CA LYS A 25 -1.08 -2.11 -13.65
C LYS A 25 -2.26 -1.77 -14.53
N ASP A 26 -3.47 -1.84 -14.00
CA ASP A 26 -4.69 -1.62 -14.78
C ASP A 26 -4.82 -0.15 -15.21
N THR A 27 -4.43 0.80 -14.35
CA THR A 27 -4.31 2.23 -14.72
C THR A 27 -3.30 2.46 -15.85
N LYS A 28 -2.14 1.79 -15.82
CA LYS A 28 -1.14 1.88 -16.89
C LYS A 28 -1.56 1.18 -18.18
N SER A 29 -2.48 0.22 -18.12
CA SER A 29 -2.90 -0.62 -19.24
C SER A 29 -4.17 -0.15 -19.96
N ASP A 30 -4.81 0.92 -19.48
CA ASP A 30 -6.13 1.42 -19.91
C ASP A 30 -7.24 0.32 -19.90
N LYS A 31 -7.10 -0.67 -19.01
CA LYS A 31 -8.08 -1.74 -18.84
C LYS A 31 -9.06 -1.36 -17.76
N GLN A 32 -10.34 -1.21 -18.12
CA GLN A 32 -11.40 -1.10 -17.13
C GLN A 32 -11.56 -2.43 -16.39
N VAL A 33 -11.20 -2.45 -15.11
CA VAL A 33 -11.46 -3.59 -14.23
C VAL A 33 -12.91 -3.53 -13.76
N ALA A 34 -13.57 -4.69 -13.71
CA ALA A 34 -14.86 -4.83 -13.06
C ALA A 34 -14.74 -4.50 -11.56
N ASN A 35 -15.24 -3.34 -11.15
CA ASN A 35 -15.18 -2.75 -9.80
C ASN A 35 -15.51 -3.74 -8.65
N LYS A 36 -16.35 -4.75 -8.89
CA LYS A 36 -16.73 -5.75 -7.90
C LYS A 36 -15.55 -6.61 -7.40
N SER A 37 -14.65 -7.01 -8.30
CA SER A 37 -13.51 -7.87 -7.94
C SER A 37 -12.50 -7.17 -7.02
N ILE A 38 -12.34 -5.85 -7.16
CA ILE A 38 -11.44 -5.06 -6.31
C ILE A 38 -12.02 -4.92 -4.90
N MET A 39 -13.34 -4.73 -4.80
CA MET A 39 -14.01 -4.58 -3.51
C MET A 39 -13.90 -5.86 -2.67
N ASP A 40 -14.11 -7.03 -3.28
CA ASP A 40 -13.97 -8.32 -2.60
C ASP A 40 -12.53 -8.52 -2.08
N LYS A 41 -11.53 -8.26 -2.92
CA LYS A 41 -10.11 -8.32 -2.54
C LYS A 41 -9.74 -7.35 -1.43
N MET A 42 -10.37 -6.17 -1.39
CA MET A 42 -10.15 -5.18 -0.34
C MET A 42 -10.74 -5.66 1.00
N ILE A 43 -11.91 -6.32 0.99
CA ILE A 43 -12.49 -6.92 2.21
C ILE A 43 -11.61 -8.06 2.72
N ASP A 44 -11.10 -8.92 1.83
CA ASP A 44 -10.15 -9.96 2.21
C ASP A 44 -8.86 -9.37 2.80
N SER A 45 -8.33 -8.30 2.19
CA SER A 45 -7.16 -7.60 2.72
C SER A 45 -7.42 -7.01 4.12
N LYS A 46 -8.62 -6.47 4.38
CA LYS A 46 -9.01 -6.00 5.73
C LYS A 46 -9.00 -7.12 6.75
N LYS A 47 -9.59 -8.26 6.40
CA LYS A 47 -9.61 -9.46 7.25
C LYS A 47 -8.19 -9.93 7.54
N ASP A 48 -7.33 -10.04 6.53
CA ASP A 48 -5.98 -10.57 6.68
C ASP A 48 -5.06 -9.64 7.47
N ILE A 49 -5.14 -8.32 7.23
CA ILE A 49 -4.39 -7.33 8.01
C ILE A 49 -4.89 -7.27 9.46
N PHE A 50 -6.20 -7.40 9.70
CA PHE A 50 -6.76 -7.47 11.05
C PHE A 50 -6.25 -8.69 11.82
N MET A 51 -6.15 -9.85 11.16
CA MET A 51 -5.74 -11.10 11.81
C MET A 51 -4.22 -11.24 11.99
N TYR A 52 -3.43 -10.77 11.03
CA TYR A 52 -2.00 -11.10 10.95
C TYR A 52 -1.07 -9.88 10.87
N GLY A 53 -1.61 -8.68 10.63
CA GLY A 53 -0.81 -7.47 10.60
C GLY A 53 -0.36 -7.03 12.00
N SER A 54 0.81 -6.40 12.09
CA SER A 54 1.18 -5.66 13.31
C SER A 54 0.31 -4.41 13.47
N ASP A 55 0.19 -3.93 14.70
CA ASP A 55 -0.59 -2.73 15.04
C ASP A 55 -0.22 -1.52 14.17
N VAL A 56 1.08 -1.32 13.93
CA VAL A 56 1.57 -0.21 13.11
C VAL A 56 1.06 -0.32 11.67
N VAL A 57 1.08 -1.54 11.10
CA VAL A 57 0.56 -1.80 9.74
C VAL A 57 -0.97 -1.65 9.72
N PHE A 58 -1.68 -2.14 10.74
CA PHE A 58 -3.13 -1.99 10.85
C PHE A 58 -3.55 -0.51 10.90
N HIS A 59 -2.87 0.31 11.70
CA HIS A 59 -3.13 1.75 11.77
C HIS A 59 -2.82 2.47 10.45
N ALA A 60 -1.70 2.14 9.80
CA ALA A 60 -1.36 2.70 8.50
C ALA A 60 -2.41 2.35 7.43
N PHE A 61 -2.91 1.10 7.44
CA PHE A 61 -3.95 0.67 6.52
C PHE A 61 -5.26 1.44 6.75
N ASN A 62 -5.68 1.59 8.01
CA ASN A 62 -6.87 2.37 8.35
C ASN A 62 -6.71 3.84 7.97
N SER A 63 -5.52 4.42 8.13
CA SER A 63 -5.24 5.79 7.68
C SER A 63 -5.47 5.93 6.17
N PHE A 64 -4.94 4.98 5.38
CA PHE A 64 -5.17 4.94 3.94
C PHE A 64 -6.67 4.79 3.60
N LEU A 65 -7.36 3.82 4.19
CA LEU A 65 -8.77 3.56 3.91
C LEU A 65 -9.68 4.75 4.25
N THR A 66 -9.49 5.33 5.44
CA THR A 66 -10.32 6.46 5.90
C THR A 66 -10.06 7.74 5.12
N LYS A 67 -8.83 7.97 4.64
CA LYS A 67 -8.53 9.07 3.72
C LYS A 67 -9.06 8.80 2.32
N SER A 68 -9.09 7.54 1.87
CA SER A 68 -9.64 7.19 0.56
C SER A 68 -11.17 7.30 0.50
N SER A 69 -11.86 7.18 1.63
CA SER A 69 -13.33 7.18 1.67
C SER A 69 -13.98 8.56 1.87
N ARG A 70 -13.21 9.64 2.08
CA ARG A 70 -13.80 10.98 2.26
C ARG A 70 -14.19 11.54 0.88
N VAL A 71 -15.34 12.21 0.83
CA VAL A 71 -15.86 12.79 -0.43
C VAL A 71 -15.01 13.98 -0.90
N SER A 72 -14.35 14.67 0.02
CA SER A 72 -13.46 15.82 -0.22
C SER A 72 -11.97 15.47 -0.09
N SER A 73 -11.60 14.19 -0.23
CA SER A 73 -10.21 13.76 -0.06
C SER A 73 -9.26 14.49 -0.99
N ASN A 74 -8.27 15.15 -0.39
CA ASN A 74 -7.12 15.63 -1.14
C ASN A 74 -6.36 14.41 -1.69
N GLN A 75 -6.21 14.31 -3.02
CA GLN A 75 -5.48 13.21 -3.66
C GLN A 75 -4.05 13.06 -3.12
N LYS A 76 -3.42 14.18 -2.72
CA LYS A 76 -2.12 14.20 -2.06
C LYS A 76 -2.14 13.43 -0.74
N GLU A 77 -3.11 13.70 0.14
CA GLU A 77 -3.23 13.03 1.44
C GLU A 77 -3.49 11.53 1.28
N VAL A 78 -4.29 11.15 0.28
CA VAL A 78 -4.54 9.73 -0.04
C VAL A 78 -3.26 9.05 -0.49
N MET A 79 -2.49 9.70 -1.37
CA MET A 79 -1.22 9.17 -1.86
C MET A 79 -0.18 9.06 -0.74
N GLU A 80 -0.03 10.08 0.09
CA GLU A 80 0.88 10.05 1.24
C GLU A 80 0.54 8.91 2.21
N ALA A 81 -0.75 8.69 2.47
CA ALA A 81 -1.21 7.59 3.30
C ALA A 81 -0.95 6.22 2.66
N PHE A 82 -1.13 6.11 1.34
CA PHE A 82 -0.79 4.91 0.59
C PHE A 82 0.71 4.59 0.66
N LEU A 83 1.57 5.56 0.36
CA LEU A 83 3.03 5.39 0.40
C LEU A 83 3.51 5.06 1.80
N SER A 84 2.93 5.70 2.82
CA SER A 84 3.20 5.39 4.23
C SER A 84 2.81 3.96 4.60
N PHE A 85 1.67 3.47 4.10
CA PHE A 85 1.23 2.10 4.32
C PHE A 85 2.19 1.09 3.69
N MET A 86 2.57 1.29 2.43
CA MET A 86 3.54 0.43 1.73
C MET A 86 4.91 0.39 2.43
N LEU A 87 5.38 1.55 2.89
CA LEU A 87 6.63 1.65 3.64
C LEU A 87 6.54 0.91 4.98
N THR A 88 5.42 1.04 5.68
CA THR A 88 5.21 0.37 6.98
C THR A 88 5.22 -1.16 6.81
N ILE A 89 4.52 -1.70 5.80
CA ILE A 89 4.58 -3.13 5.48
C ILE A 89 6.03 -3.58 5.25
N ARG A 90 6.77 -2.84 4.42
CA ARG A 90 8.16 -3.19 4.09
C ARG A 90 9.08 -3.18 5.30
N GLN A 91 8.95 -2.17 6.16
CA GLN A 91 9.73 -2.07 7.39
C GLN A 91 9.38 -3.20 8.35
N ASP A 92 8.10 -3.51 8.51
CA ASP A 92 7.62 -4.56 9.39
C ASP A 92 8.10 -5.95 8.94
N MET A 93 8.03 -6.25 7.63
CA MET A 93 8.59 -7.48 7.05
C MET A 93 10.10 -7.64 7.27
N CYS A 94 10.84 -6.53 7.30
CA CYS A 94 12.29 -6.55 7.47
C CYS A 94 12.72 -6.40 8.95
N GLY A 95 11.80 -6.53 9.91
CA GLY A 95 12.12 -6.34 11.33
C GLY A 95 12.70 -4.96 11.63
N LYS A 96 12.18 -3.92 10.96
CA LYS A 96 12.63 -2.52 11.02
C LYS A 96 14.07 -2.26 10.55
N LYS A 97 14.70 -3.23 9.87
CA LYS A 97 16.04 -3.07 9.27
C LYS A 97 16.05 -2.43 7.89
N SER A 98 14.88 -2.31 7.25
CA SER A 98 14.76 -1.67 5.94
C SER A 98 15.12 -0.19 6.03
N LYS A 99 16.01 0.26 5.14
CA LYS A 99 16.38 1.67 4.96
C LYS A 99 15.63 2.35 3.81
N LEU A 100 14.70 1.63 3.17
CA LEU A 100 13.90 2.20 2.09
C LEU A 100 13.07 3.37 2.60
N SER A 101 12.96 4.38 1.77
CA SER A 101 12.19 5.60 1.96
C SER A 101 10.96 5.63 1.04
N VAL A 102 10.11 6.63 1.22
CA VAL A 102 9.01 6.91 0.28
C VAL A 102 9.55 7.21 -1.13
N ARG A 103 10.68 7.92 -1.24
CA ARG A 103 11.32 8.21 -2.54
C ARG A 103 11.73 6.93 -3.25
N ASP A 104 12.30 5.95 -2.53
CA ASP A 104 12.71 4.68 -3.13
C ASP A 104 11.51 3.87 -3.67
N ILE A 105 10.39 3.90 -2.95
CA ILE A 105 9.13 3.28 -3.41
C ILE A 105 8.64 4.00 -4.68
N LEU A 106 8.66 5.33 -4.70
CA LEU A 106 8.24 6.10 -5.88
C LEU A 106 9.13 5.83 -7.10
N ILE A 107 10.45 5.74 -6.92
CA ILE A 107 11.38 5.35 -7.99
C ILE A 107 11.06 3.96 -8.53
N ASN A 108 10.69 3.01 -7.67
CA ASN A 108 10.26 1.69 -8.13
C ASN A 108 8.98 1.73 -8.97
N LEU A 109 8.05 2.63 -8.65
CA LEU A 109 6.75 2.74 -9.33
C LEU A 109 6.80 3.55 -10.64
N ILE A 110 7.56 4.64 -10.63
CA ILE A 110 7.64 5.64 -11.71
C ILE A 110 8.81 5.32 -12.66
N GLN A 111 9.95 4.88 -12.11
CA GLN A 111 11.17 4.52 -12.85
C GLN A 111 11.86 5.70 -13.56
N ASP A 112 11.53 6.93 -13.17
CA ASP A 112 12.17 8.19 -13.61
C ASP A 112 12.41 9.07 -12.37
N GLU A 113 13.68 9.36 -12.06
CA GLU A 113 14.05 10.16 -10.88
C GLU A 113 13.60 11.62 -10.97
N ALA A 114 13.65 12.22 -12.16
CA ALA A 114 13.26 13.62 -12.34
C ALA A 114 11.74 13.78 -12.18
N GLU A 115 10.97 12.80 -12.67
CA GLU A 115 9.52 12.75 -12.46
C GLU A 115 9.17 12.54 -10.98
N VAL A 116 9.90 11.66 -10.27
CA VAL A 116 9.74 11.45 -8.83
C VAL A 116 10.00 12.75 -8.05
N ASP A 117 11.06 13.47 -8.37
CA ASP A 117 11.40 14.71 -7.65
C ASP A 117 10.35 15.80 -7.91
N LYS A 118 9.84 15.90 -9.14
CA LYS A 118 8.69 16.76 -9.48
C LYS A 118 7.44 16.36 -8.70
N PHE A 119 7.14 15.06 -8.62
CA PHE A 119 6.01 14.53 -7.87
C PHE A 119 6.11 14.88 -6.38
N ILE A 120 7.27 14.66 -5.77
CA ILE A 120 7.53 15.01 -4.36
C ILE A 120 7.43 16.52 -4.13
N SER A 121 7.93 17.34 -5.05
CA SER A 121 7.80 18.80 -4.94
C SER A 121 6.35 19.26 -4.96
N ASN A 122 5.50 18.63 -5.79
CA ASN A 122 4.06 18.91 -5.83
C ASN A 122 3.32 18.38 -4.58
N MET A 123 3.94 17.46 -3.84
CA MET A 123 3.48 16.99 -2.53
C MET A 123 4.05 17.83 -1.37
N LYS A 124 4.81 18.91 -1.57
CA LYS A 124 5.11 19.86 -0.48
C LYS A 124 4.04 20.92 -0.43
#